data_AF-A0A2K5MMX4-F1
#
_entry.id   AF-A0A2K5MMX4-F1
#
_cell.length_a   1.000
_cell.length_b   1.000
_cell.length_c   1.000
_cell.angle_alpha   90.00
_cell.angle_beta   90.00
_cell.angle_gamma   90.00
#
_symmetry.space_group_name_H-M   'P 1'
#
loop_
_entity.id
_entity.type
_entity.pdbx_description
1 polymer ?
#
loop_
_entity_poly.entity_id
_entity_poly.type
_entity_poly.pdbx_seq_one_letter_code
_entity_poly.pdbx_strand_id
1 'polypeptide(L)'
;MSGDTCLCPASGAKPKLSGFKGGGLGNKYIQLNVGGSLYYTTVRALTRHDTMLKAMFSGRMEVLTDKEGWILIDRCGKHFGTILNYLRDDTITLPQNRQEIKELMAEAKYYLIQGLVNMCQSALQDKKDSYQPVCNIPIITSLKEEERLIESSTKPVVKLLYNRSNNKYSYTSNSDDHLLKNIELFDKLSLRFNGRVLFIKDVIGDEICCWSFYGQGRKLAEVCCTSIVYATEKKQTKVEFPEARIYEETLNVLLYETPRVPDNSLLEATSRSRSQASPSEDEETFELRDRVRRIHVKRYSTYDDRQLGHQSTHRD
;
A
#
# COMPACT_ATOMS: atom_id res chain seq x y z
N MET A 1 -51.38 -40.84 -10.69
CA MET A 1 -52.29 -39.69 -10.70
C MET A 1 -52.26 -39.05 -9.33
N SER A 2 -52.29 -37.71 -9.30
CA SER A 2 -52.29 -36.83 -8.12
C SER A 2 -50.90 -36.66 -7.48
N GLY A 3 -50.25 -35.50 -7.47
CA GLY A 3 -50.67 -34.14 -7.78
C GLY A 3 -49.95 -33.21 -6.79
N ASP A 4 -48.72 -32.82 -7.13
CA ASP A 4 -47.94 -31.87 -6.33
C ASP A 4 -48.65 -30.51 -6.31
N THR A 5 -49.11 -30.12 -5.12
CA THR A 5 -49.76 -28.82 -4.90
C THR A 5 -48.66 -27.82 -4.55
N CYS A 6 -48.25 -27.03 -5.54
CA CYS A 6 -47.48 -25.81 -5.34
C CYS A 6 -48.28 -24.84 -4.44
N LEU A 7 -47.81 -24.64 -3.22
CA LEU A 7 -48.24 -23.54 -2.37
C LEU A 7 -47.55 -22.26 -2.84
N CYS A 8 -48.26 -21.44 -3.62
CA CYS A 8 -47.87 -20.05 -3.86
C CYS A 8 -47.97 -19.27 -2.54
N PRO A 9 -46.94 -18.49 -2.13
CA PRO A 9 -47.11 -17.58 -1.01
C PRO A 9 -48.04 -16.42 -1.40
N ALA A 10 -48.95 -16.13 -0.47
CA ALA A 10 -50.03 -15.17 -0.60
C ALA A 10 -49.52 -13.75 -0.90
N SER A 11 -50.21 -13.12 -1.86
CA SER A 11 -50.35 -11.70 -2.14
C SER A 11 -49.72 -10.73 -1.11
N GLY A 12 -48.50 -10.29 -1.40
CA GLY A 12 -47.93 -9.09 -0.78
C GLY A 12 -48.78 -7.87 -1.11
N ALA A 13 -49.32 -7.20 -0.09
CA ALA A 13 -50.11 -5.98 -0.28
C ALA A 13 -49.26 -4.90 -0.99
N LYS A 14 -49.80 -4.38 -2.10
CA LYS A 14 -49.12 -3.37 -2.92
C LYS A 14 -48.91 -2.08 -2.11
N PRO A 15 -47.75 -1.40 -2.23
CA PRO A 15 -47.51 -0.09 -1.63
C PRO A 15 -48.56 0.91 -2.12
N LYS A 16 -49.00 1.80 -1.22
CA LYS A 16 -50.06 2.78 -1.54
C LYS A 16 -49.42 4.03 -2.15
N LEU A 17 -49.97 4.48 -3.28
CA LEU A 17 -49.71 5.83 -3.80
C LEU A 17 -50.46 6.82 -2.91
N SER A 18 -49.74 7.76 -2.30
CA SER A 18 -50.36 8.85 -1.53
C SER A 18 -49.67 10.17 -1.80
N GLY A 19 -50.44 11.23 -2.00
CA GLY A 19 -49.92 12.59 -2.08
C GLY A 19 -49.45 13.08 -0.72
N PHE A 20 -48.19 13.54 -0.63
CA PHE A 20 -47.65 14.13 0.59
C PHE A 20 -48.28 15.52 0.81
N LYS A 21 -49.12 15.69 1.86
CA LYS A 21 -49.73 16.99 2.18
C LYS A 21 -48.70 17.94 2.81
N GLY A 22 -48.06 18.76 1.98
CA GLY A 22 -46.94 19.65 2.32
C GLY A 22 -47.27 20.99 3.01
N GLY A 23 -48.37 21.10 3.76
CA GLY A 23 -48.70 22.34 4.48
C GLY A 23 -47.98 22.47 5.82
N GLY A 24 -46.90 23.27 5.90
CA GLY A 24 -46.38 23.84 7.16
C GLY A 24 -45.47 22.96 8.04
N LEU A 25 -44.64 22.07 7.48
CA LEU A 25 -43.91 21.02 8.23
C LEU A 25 -42.37 21.13 8.23
N GLY A 26 -41.81 22.34 8.22
CA GLY A 26 -40.35 22.54 8.09
C GLY A 26 -39.47 21.66 9.02
N ASN A 27 -39.90 21.40 10.26
CA ASN A 27 -39.14 20.61 11.23
C ASN A 27 -39.64 19.17 11.44
N LYS A 28 -40.55 18.65 10.60
CA LYS A 28 -41.06 17.27 10.76
C LYS A 28 -40.01 16.27 10.28
N TYR A 29 -39.74 15.27 11.12
CA TYR A 29 -38.94 14.11 10.74
C TYR A 29 -39.73 13.18 9.81
N ILE A 30 -39.02 12.61 8.85
CA ILE A 30 -39.53 11.67 7.86
C ILE A 30 -38.58 10.48 7.75
N GLN A 31 -39.15 9.35 7.34
CA GLN A 31 -38.49 8.07 7.21
C GLN A 31 -38.39 7.71 5.73
N LEU A 32 -37.18 7.39 5.27
CA LEU A 32 -36.88 7.07 3.88
C LEU A 32 -36.24 5.68 3.79
N ASN A 33 -36.71 4.87 2.85
CA ASN A 33 -36.09 3.60 2.52
C ASN A 33 -35.56 3.69 1.07
N VAL A 34 -34.23 3.77 0.95
CA VAL A 34 -33.53 3.94 -0.33
C VAL A 34 -32.88 2.61 -0.70
N GLY A 35 -33.58 1.80 -1.50
CA GLY A 35 -33.12 0.47 -1.94
C GLY A 35 -32.71 -0.45 -0.79
N GLY A 36 -33.44 -0.41 0.34
CA GLY A 36 -33.16 -1.20 1.54
C GLY A 36 -32.32 -0.46 2.61
N SER A 37 -31.79 0.73 2.30
CA SER A 37 -31.06 1.55 3.28
C SER A 37 -32.01 2.55 3.94
N LEU A 38 -32.10 2.48 5.28
CA LEU A 38 -33.03 3.25 6.07
C LEU A 38 -32.43 4.58 6.53
N TYR A 39 -33.14 5.68 6.30
CA TYR A 39 -32.70 7.02 6.69
C TYR A 39 -33.79 7.79 7.42
N TYR A 40 -33.36 8.58 8.40
CA TYR A 40 -34.17 9.57 9.08
C TYR A 40 -33.65 10.97 8.76
N THR A 41 -34.54 11.85 8.32
CA THR A 41 -34.18 13.24 8.02
C THR A 41 -35.38 14.16 8.22
N THR A 42 -35.19 15.47 8.06
CA THR A 42 -36.26 16.45 8.13
C THR A 42 -36.71 16.88 6.75
N VAL A 43 -37.97 17.28 6.62
CA VAL A 43 -38.50 17.86 5.37
C VAL A 43 -37.66 19.06 4.94
N ARG A 44 -37.26 19.92 5.89
CA ARG A 44 -36.39 21.08 5.63
C ARG A 44 -35.09 20.72 4.92
N ALA A 45 -34.43 19.63 5.30
CA ALA A 45 -33.19 19.21 4.63
C ALA A 45 -33.46 18.85 3.16
N LEU A 46 -34.54 18.10 2.89
CA LEU A 46 -34.87 17.68 1.53
C LEU A 46 -35.41 18.81 0.64
N THR A 47 -36.02 19.83 1.23
CA THR A 47 -36.60 20.97 0.50
C THR A 47 -35.70 22.21 0.44
N ARG A 48 -34.50 22.17 1.04
CA ARG A 48 -33.56 23.30 1.06
C ARG A 48 -33.09 23.70 -0.33
N HIS A 49 -32.83 22.72 -1.18
CA HIS A 49 -32.31 22.91 -2.53
C HIS A 49 -33.36 22.58 -3.59
N ASP A 50 -33.27 23.22 -4.75
CA ASP A 50 -34.12 22.91 -5.89
C ASP A 50 -33.69 21.61 -6.56
N THR A 51 -34.27 20.50 -6.08
CA THR A 51 -33.87 19.12 -6.40
C THR A 51 -35.10 18.26 -6.66
N MET A 52 -34.90 17.06 -7.21
CA MET A 52 -35.99 16.07 -7.35
C MET A 52 -36.62 15.75 -5.99
N LEU A 53 -35.81 15.68 -4.92
CA LEU A 53 -36.27 15.42 -3.57
C LEU A 53 -37.22 16.54 -3.10
N LYS A 54 -36.90 17.81 -3.33
CA LYS A 54 -37.83 18.91 -3.03
C LYS A 54 -39.17 18.74 -3.76
N ALA A 55 -39.17 18.29 -5.01
CA ALA A 55 -40.41 18.03 -5.74
C ALA A 55 -41.24 16.89 -5.10
N MET A 56 -40.60 15.78 -4.73
CA MET A 56 -41.21 14.66 -3.99
C MET A 56 -41.85 15.09 -2.67
N PHE A 57 -41.16 15.94 -1.91
CA PHE A 57 -41.59 16.35 -0.56
C PHE A 57 -42.37 17.68 -0.51
N SER A 58 -42.56 18.33 -1.66
CA SER A 58 -43.42 19.53 -1.80
C SER A 58 -44.89 19.18 -2.07
N GLY A 59 -45.22 17.89 -2.21
CA GLY A 59 -46.57 17.42 -2.57
C GLY A 59 -46.90 17.57 -4.05
N ARG A 60 -45.92 17.90 -4.89
CA ARG A 60 -46.07 18.03 -6.35
C ARG A 60 -45.85 16.73 -7.11
N MET A 61 -45.30 15.71 -6.45
CA MET A 61 -45.09 14.39 -7.00
C MET A 61 -45.69 13.34 -6.07
N GLU A 62 -46.18 12.26 -6.66
CA GLU A 62 -46.63 11.10 -5.91
C GLU A 62 -45.43 10.33 -5.37
N VAL A 63 -45.54 9.89 -4.11
CA VAL A 63 -44.51 9.09 -3.44
C VAL A 63 -45.09 7.76 -3.02
N LEU A 64 -44.30 6.70 -3.17
CA LEU A 64 -44.63 5.37 -2.69
C LEU A 64 -44.36 5.30 -1.20
N THR A 65 -45.38 4.93 -0.42
CA THR A 65 -45.24 4.70 1.01
C THR A 65 -45.63 3.27 1.35
N ASP A 66 -44.84 2.63 2.20
CA ASP A 66 -45.18 1.31 2.72
C ASP A 66 -46.26 1.37 3.83
N LYS A 67 -46.53 0.24 4.48
CA LYS A 67 -47.52 0.15 5.56
C LYS A 67 -47.05 0.78 6.88
N GLU A 68 -45.74 0.89 7.07
CA GLU A 68 -45.08 1.39 8.28
C GLU A 68 -44.83 2.90 8.21
N GLY A 69 -44.98 3.50 7.03
CA GLY A 69 -44.79 4.93 6.79
C GLY A 69 -43.46 5.29 6.13
N TRP A 70 -42.68 4.31 5.67
CA TRP A 70 -41.44 4.55 4.93
C TRP A 70 -41.73 4.98 3.51
N ILE A 71 -41.09 6.08 3.12
CA ILE A 71 -41.14 6.55 1.75
C ILE A 71 -40.07 5.81 0.95
N LEU A 72 -40.51 5.11 -0.08
CA LEU A 72 -39.68 4.19 -0.86
C LEU A 72 -39.04 4.91 -2.04
N ILE A 73 -37.72 4.76 -2.15
CA ILE A 73 -36.93 5.23 -3.29
C ILE A 73 -36.19 4.03 -3.88
N ASP A 74 -36.46 3.72 -5.14
CA ASP A 74 -35.85 2.62 -5.87
C ASP A 74 -34.45 3.01 -6.41
N ARG A 75 -33.52 3.25 -5.48
CA ARG A 75 -32.11 3.62 -5.75
C ARG A 75 -31.18 2.97 -4.75
N CYS A 76 -29.89 2.90 -5.08
CA CYS A 76 -28.89 2.38 -4.15
C CYS A 76 -28.65 3.37 -2.99
N GLY A 77 -28.87 2.92 -1.76
CA GLY A 77 -28.67 3.75 -0.57
C GLY A 77 -27.20 4.05 -0.21
N LYS A 78 -26.22 3.34 -0.79
CA LYS A 78 -24.78 3.43 -0.42
C LYS A 78 -24.28 4.87 -0.22
N HIS A 79 -24.62 5.76 -1.15
CA HIS A 79 -24.17 7.17 -1.16
C HIS A 79 -25.21 8.17 -0.65
N PHE A 80 -26.39 7.70 -0.27
CA PHE A 80 -27.50 8.59 0.09
C PHE A 80 -27.25 9.37 1.39
N GLY A 81 -26.47 8.82 2.33
CA GLY A 81 -26.01 9.56 3.51
C GLY A 81 -25.20 10.82 3.12
N THR A 82 -24.32 10.68 2.12
CA THR A 82 -23.53 11.81 1.59
C THR A 82 -24.41 12.83 0.88
N ILE A 83 -25.43 12.37 0.14
CA ILE A 83 -26.45 13.25 -0.46
C ILE A 83 -27.15 14.07 0.63
N LEU A 84 -27.58 13.43 1.73
CA LEU A 84 -28.25 14.13 2.83
C LEU A 84 -27.34 15.16 3.51
N ASN A 85 -26.06 14.83 3.71
CA ASN A 85 -25.08 15.76 4.28
C ASN A 85 -24.90 16.99 3.38
N TYR A 86 -24.81 16.79 2.06
CA TYR A 86 -24.76 17.90 1.11
C TYR A 86 -26.00 18.80 1.21
N LEU A 87 -27.20 18.22 1.27
CA LEU A 87 -28.44 18.98 1.42
C LEU A 87 -28.59 19.69 2.77
N ARG A 88 -27.77 19.33 3.77
CA ARG A 88 -27.76 19.97 5.10
C ARG A 88 -26.73 21.08 5.20
N ASP A 89 -25.55 20.88 4.62
CA ASP A 89 -24.39 21.72 4.91
C ASP A 89 -23.85 22.46 3.68
N ASP A 90 -24.45 22.27 2.50
CA ASP A 90 -24.00 22.80 1.19
C ASP A 90 -22.58 22.38 0.78
N THR A 91 -21.93 21.56 1.60
CA THR A 91 -20.54 21.13 1.46
C THR A 91 -20.42 19.68 1.93
N ILE A 92 -19.52 18.93 1.30
CA ILE A 92 -19.17 17.56 1.71
C ILE A 92 -17.69 17.29 1.47
N THR A 93 -17.13 16.38 2.24
CA THR A 93 -15.86 15.74 1.92
C THR A 93 -16.11 14.64 0.90
N LEU A 94 -15.55 14.80 -0.30
CA LEU A 94 -15.67 13.78 -1.35
C LEU A 94 -14.85 12.53 -1.00
N PRO A 95 -15.31 11.33 -1.41
CA PRO A 95 -14.53 10.11 -1.26
C PRO A 95 -13.18 10.20 -1.99
N GLN A 96 -12.14 9.52 -1.48
CA GLN A 96 -10.82 9.49 -2.14
C GLN A 96 -10.81 8.60 -3.39
N ASN A 97 -11.64 7.56 -3.38
CA ASN A 97 -11.74 6.57 -4.44
C ASN A 97 -12.50 7.12 -5.66
N ARG A 98 -11.87 7.06 -6.84
CA ARG A 98 -12.44 7.55 -8.11
C ARG A 98 -13.74 6.82 -8.48
N GLN A 99 -13.85 5.53 -8.17
CA GLN A 99 -15.05 4.76 -8.45
C GLN A 99 -16.23 5.23 -7.60
N GLU A 100 -16.00 5.49 -6.31
CA GLU A 100 -17.02 6.01 -5.40
C GLU A 100 -17.46 7.43 -5.79
N ILE A 101 -16.55 8.30 -6.25
CA ILE A 101 -16.94 9.62 -6.78
C ILE A 101 -17.86 9.48 -8.00
N LYS A 102 -17.59 8.53 -8.91
CA LYS A 102 -18.46 8.29 -10.07
C LYS A 102 -19.84 7.78 -9.66
N GLU A 103 -19.90 6.85 -8.70
CA GLU A 103 -21.16 6.34 -8.14
C GLU A 103 -21.96 7.46 -7.48
N LEU A 104 -21.33 8.27 -6.63
CA LEU A 104 -21.95 9.44 -6.00
C LEU A 104 -22.44 10.44 -7.04
N MET A 105 -21.66 10.71 -8.08
CA MET A 105 -22.06 11.60 -9.18
C MET A 105 -23.29 11.08 -9.92
N ALA A 106 -23.42 9.75 -10.11
CA ALA A 106 -24.60 9.16 -10.73
C ALA A 106 -25.86 9.38 -9.89
N GLU A 107 -25.77 9.21 -8.57
CA GLU A 107 -26.89 9.51 -7.67
C GLU A 107 -27.19 11.01 -7.62
N ALA A 108 -26.18 11.87 -7.56
CA ALA A 108 -26.36 13.32 -7.60
C ALA A 108 -27.08 13.80 -8.88
N LYS A 109 -26.77 13.18 -10.03
CA LYS A 109 -27.50 13.41 -11.29
C LYS A 109 -28.95 12.92 -11.21
N TYR A 110 -29.19 11.75 -10.62
CA TYR A 110 -30.54 11.22 -10.45
C TYR A 110 -31.43 12.15 -9.61
N TYR A 111 -30.93 12.62 -8.46
CA TYR A 111 -31.66 13.54 -7.58
C TYR A 111 -31.65 15.01 -8.05
N LEU A 112 -31.03 15.30 -9.21
CA LEU A 112 -30.90 16.63 -9.81
C LEU A 112 -30.20 17.65 -8.90
N ILE A 113 -29.12 17.24 -8.24
CA ILE A 113 -28.35 18.07 -7.31
C ILE A 113 -27.15 18.68 -8.04
N GLN A 114 -27.39 19.77 -8.79
CA GLN A 114 -26.41 20.32 -9.72
C GLN A 114 -25.08 20.73 -9.06
N GLY A 115 -25.12 21.34 -7.88
CA GLY A 115 -23.91 21.74 -7.16
C GLY A 115 -23.00 20.55 -6.81
N LEU A 116 -23.59 19.43 -6.39
CA LEU A 116 -22.86 18.20 -6.11
C LEU A 116 -22.32 17.53 -7.38
N VAL A 117 -23.08 17.56 -8.47
CA VAL A 117 -22.59 17.07 -9.78
C VAL A 117 -21.34 17.83 -10.21
N ASN A 118 -21.36 19.16 -10.09
CA ASN A 118 -20.22 20.00 -10.46
C ASN A 118 -19.00 19.70 -9.58
N MET A 119 -19.17 19.56 -8.25
CA MET A 119 -18.07 19.18 -7.35
C MET A 119 -17.45 17.83 -7.71
N CYS A 120 -18.27 16.81 -8.00
CA CYS A 120 -17.77 15.50 -8.41
C CYS A 120 -17.03 15.57 -9.75
N GLN A 121 -17.54 16.36 -10.70
CA GLN A 121 -16.93 16.51 -12.02
C GLN A 121 -15.56 17.20 -11.93
N SER A 122 -15.43 18.27 -11.15
CA SER A 122 -14.14 18.94 -10.89
C SER A 122 -13.14 17.96 -10.26
N ALA A 123 -13.55 17.22 -9.22
CA ALA A 123 -12.69 16.25 -8.56
C ALA A 123 -12.23 15.08 -9.49
N LEU A 124 -13.04 14.74 -10.50
CA LEU A 124 -12.68 13.73 -11.51
C LEU A 124 -11.78 14.28 -12.62
N GLN A 125 -11.88 15.59 -12.89
CA GLN A 125 -11.07 16.31 -13.89
C GLN A 125 -9.66 16.59 -13.35
N ASP A 126 -9.54 17.02 -12.09
CA ASP A 126 -8.25 17.26 -11.41
C ASP A 126 -7.36 16.01 -11.37
N LYS A 127 -7.97 14.81 -11.41
CA LYS A 127 -7.25 13.52 -11.44
C LYS A 127 -7.03 12.95 -12.84
N LYS A 128 -7.50 13.59 -13.92
CA LYS A 128 -7.32 13.08 -15.29
C LYS A 128 -5.96 13.49 -15.89
N ASP A 129 -5.40 14.59 -15.41
CA ASP A 129 -4.09 15.11 -15.82
C ASP A 129 -2.98 14.83 -14.79
N SER A 130 -3.29 14.14 -13.68
CA SER A 130 -2.27 13.73 -12.72
C SER A 130 -1.50 12.52 -13.26
N TYR A 131 -0.26 12.74 -13.72
CA TYR A 131 0.68 11.63 -13.96
C TYR A 131 0.79 10.79 -12.68
N GLN A 132 0.37 9.53 -12.73
CA GLN A 132 0.55 8.58 -11.65
C GLN A 132 1.80 7.75 -11.96
N PRO A 133 2.92 7.93 -11.24
CA PRO A 133 4.13 7.17 -11.53
C PRO A 133 3.86 5.70 -11.24
N VAL A 134 4.29 4.82 -12.14
CA VAL A 134 4.13 3.36 -11.99
C VAL A 134 5.01 2.81 -10.87
N CYS A 135 6.18 3.43 -10.62
CA CYS A 135 7.12 3.09 -9.57
C CYS A 135 7.42 4.34 -8.72
N ASN A 136 7.15 4.26 -7.41
CA ASN A 136 7.42 5.32 -6.46
C ASN A 136 8.51 4.87 -5.50
N ILE A 137 9.62 5.62 -5.48
CA ILE A 137 10.77 5.35 -4.61
C ILE A 137 10.86 6.50 -3.59
N PRO A 138 10.47 6.30 -2.33
CA PRO A 138 10.66 7.30 -1.29
C PRO A 138 12.15 7.59 -1.06
N ILE A 139 12.47 8.88 -0.90
CA ILE A 139 13.76 9.37 -0.42
C ILE A 139 13.53 9.81 1.02
N ILE A 140 14.21 9.18 1.97
CA ILE A 140 14.03 9.50 3.40
C ILE A 140 14.82 10.74 3.80
N THR A 141 14.26 11.47 4.75
CA THR A 141 14.82 12.72 5.29
C THR A 141 15.08 12.66 6.79
N SER A 142 14.67 11.58 7.46
CA SER A 142 14.96 11.34 8.89
C SER A 142 14.92 9.86 9.25
N LEU A 143 15.59 9.49 10.34
CA LEU A 143 15.53 8.13 10.90
C LEU A 143 14.11 7.72 11.32
N LYS A 144 13.30 8.67 11.81
CA LYS A 144 11.89 8.41 12.16
C LYS A 144 11.03 8.03 10.94
N GLU A 145 11.36 8.61 9.78
CA GLU A 145 10.70 8.28 8.51
C GLU A 145 11.11 6.89 8.04
N GLU A 146 12.40 6.54 8.17
CA GLU A 146 12.90 5.19 7.91
C GLU A 146 12.16 4.14 8.74
N GLU A 147 12.15 4.29 10.07
CA GLU A 147 11.50 3.36 11.00
C GLU A 147 10.03 3.17 10.63
N ARG A 148 9.31 4.28 10.41
CA ARG A 148 7.89 4.25 10.03
C ARG A 148 7.67 3.50 8.71
N LEU A 149 8.48 3.76 7.68
CA LEU A 149 8.34 3.09 6.37
C LEU A 149 8.63 1.60 6.46
N ILE A 150 9.61 1.20 7.27
CA ILE A 150 9.98 -0.21 7.43
C ILE A 150 8.94 -0.97 8.26
N GLU A 151 8.49 -0.40 9.39
CA GLU A 151 7.55 -1.04 10.30
C GLU A 151 6.13 -1.14 9.73
N SER A 152 5.68 -0.12 8.99
CA SER A 152 4.35 -0.12 8.37
C SER A 152 4.26 -0.88 7.05
N SER A 153 5.41 -1.27 6.46
CA SER A 153 5.44 -1.96 5.18
C SER A 153 5.03 -3.43 5.34
N THR A 154 4.00 -3.83 4.59
CA THR A 154 3.63 -5.24 4.40
C THR A 154 4.54 -5.95 3.39
N LYS A 155 5.39 -5.20 2.68
CA LYS A 155 6.33 -5.72 1.68
C LYS A 155 7.74 -5.79 2.27
N PRO A 156 8.60 -6.72 1.80
CA PRO A 156 10.03 -6.62 2.04
C PRO A 156 10.57 -5.28 1.56
N VAL A 157 11.62 -4.80 2.24
CA VAL A 157 12.21 -3.49 1.98
C VAL A 157 13.66 -3.63 1.57
N VAL A 158 14.04 -2.92 0.51
CA VAL A 158 15.44 -2.77 0.10
C VAL A 158 15.78 -1.29 0.16
N LYS A 159 16.73 -0.94 1.04
CA LYS A 159 17.20 0.43 1.23
C LYS A 159 18.60 0.57 0.65
N LEU A 160 18.80 1.57 -0.21
CA LEU A 160 20.14 2.02 -0.61
C LEU A 160 20.44 3.33 0.09
N LEU A 161 21.46 3.29 0.96
CA LEU A 161 22.11 4.47 1.48
C LEU A 161 23.24 4.85 0.51
N TYR A 162 23.21 6.08 0.02
CA TYR A 162 24.34 6.64 -0.72
C TYR A 162 24.52 8.12 -0.36
N ASN A 163 25.73 8.46 0.06
CA ASN A 163 26.07 9.82 0.46
C ASN A 163 27.29 10.30 -0.34
N ARG A 164 27.02 11.01 -1.44
CA ARG A 164 28.08 11.56 -2.30
C ARG A 164 28.84 12.71 -1.63
N SER A 165 28.22 13.44 -0.70
CA SER A 165 28.82 14.62 -0.07
C SER A 165 29.74 14.29 1.10
N ASN A 166 29.61 13.10 1.71
CA ASN A 166 30.52 12.61 2.76
C ASN A 166 31.90 12.15 2.21
N ASN A 167 32.46 12.95 1.30
CA ASN A 167 33.65 12.72 0.49
C ASN A 167 34.95 12.91 1.29
N LYS A 168 35.08 12.25 2.45
CA LYS A 168 36.22 12.45 3.34
C LYS A 168 37.50 11.75 2.86
N TYR A 169 37.41 10.82 1.89
CA TYR A 169 38.56 10.03 1.45
C TYR A 169 38.52 9.69 -0.05
N SER A 170 39.26 10.48 -0.84
CA SER A 170 39.84 10.22 -2.18
C SER A 170 39.27 9.01 -2.94
N TYR A 171 38.20 9.21 -3.69
CA TYR A 171 37.79 8.27 -4.73
C TYR A 171 38.87 8.22 -5.81
N THR A 172 39.47 7.04 -6.02
CA THR A 172 40.00 6.71 -7.35
C THR A 172 38.85 6.83 -8.35
N SER A 173 39.13 7.13 -9.62
CA SER A 173 38.10 7.18 -10.69
C SER A 173 37.13 5.98 -10.63
N ASN A 174 37.66 4.78 -10.35
CA ASN A 174 36.87 3.56 -10.22
C ASN A 174 35.80 3.59 -9.11
N SER A 175 35.98 4.36 -8.03
CA SER A 175 35.02 4.41 -6.92
C SER A 175 33.78 5.24 -7.27
N ASP A 176 33.93 6.31 -8.05
CA ASP A 176 32.78 7.09 -8.55
C ASP A 176 31.98 6.23 -9.53
N ASP A 177 32.66 5.51 -10.44
CA ASP A 177 32.04 4.54 -11.34
C ASP A 177 31.28 3.45 -10.56
N HIS A 178 31.86 2.90 -9.49
CA HIS A 178 31.20 1.90 -8.66
C HIS A 178 29.99 2.46 -7.89
N LEU A 179 30.05 3.70 -7.43
CA LEU A 179 28.90 4.36 -6.80
C LEU A 179 27.75 4.53 -7.79
N LEU A 180 28.06 4.97 -9.02
CA LEU A 180 27.06 5.09 -10.10
C LEU A 180 26.46 3.72 -10.46
N LYS A 181 27.27 2.66 -10.54
CA LYS A 181 26.78 1.29 -10.77
C LYS A 181 25.85 0.80 -9.66
N ASN A 182 26.12 1.13 -8.39
CA ASN A 182 25.20 0.82 -7.29
C ASN A 182 23.85 1.53 -7.47
N ILE A 183 23.86 2.82 -7.82
CA ILE A 183 22.63 3.61 -8.07
C ILE A 183 21.85 3.03 -9.26
N GLU A 184 22.54 2.72 -10.37
CA GLU A 184 21.91 2.14 -11.56
C GLU A 184 21.30 0.76 -11.26
N LEU A 185 21.99 -0.10 -10.51
CA LEU A 185 21.48 -1.40 -10.10
C LEU A 185 20.23 -1.24 -9.22
N PHE A 186 20.22 -0.28 -8.29
CA PHE A 186 19.05 0.00 -7.46
C PHE A 186 17.84 0.38 -8.31
N ASP A 187 18.02 1.28 -9.27
CA ASP A 187 16.95 1.71 -10.15
C ASP A 187 16.43 0.52 -10.99
N LYS A 188 17.33 -0.32 -11.54
CA LYS A 188 16.93 -1.55 -12.28
C LYS A 188 16.13 -2.53 -11.41
N LEU A 189 16.56 -2.77 -10.17
CA LEU A 189 15.87 -3.68 -9.25
C LEU A 189 14.52 -3.10 -8.82
N SER A 190 14.44 -1.80 -8.58
CA SER A 190 13.19 -1.11 -8.20
C SER A 190 12.10 -1.23 -9.27
N LEU A 191 12.50 -1.14 -10.55
CA LEU A 191 11.60 -1.33 -11.68
C LEU A 191 11.21 -2.81 -11.82
N ARG A 192 12.17 -3.74 -11.70
CA ARG A 192 11.95 -5.17 -11.89
C ARG A 192 11.04 -5.80 -10.84
N PHE A 193 11.18 -5.36 -9.58
CA PHE A 193 10.41 -5.87 -8.45
C PHE A 193 9.36 -4.88 -7.96
N ASN A 194 8.97 -3.93 -8.83
CA ASN A 194 7.93 -2.97 -8.54
C ASN A 194 6.63 -3.67 -8.11
N GLY A 195 5.99 -3.15 -7.07
CA GLY A 195 4.80 -3.74 -6.50
C GLY A 195 5.05 -4.88 -5.50
N ARG A 196 6.20 -5.55 -5.53
CA ARG A 196 6.54 -6.67 -4.62
C ARG A 196 7.48 -6.27 -3.49
N VAL A 197 8.43 -5.40 -3.78
CA VAL A 197 9.43 -4.90 -2.81
C VAL A 197 9.27 -3.38 -2.70
N LEU A 198 9.37 -2.87 -1.47
CA LEU A 198 9.48 -1.44 -1.23
C LEU A 198 10.95 -1.01 -1.33
N PHE A 199 11.28 -0.17 -2.30
CA PHE A 199 12.63 0.38 -2.47
C PHE A 199 12.72 1.75 -1.84
N ILE A 200 13.77 2.01 -1.05
CA ILE A 200 13.96 3.27 -0.33
C ILE A 200 15.37 3.83 -0.62
N LYS A 201 15.47 5.14 -0.87
CA LYS A 201 16.75 5.85 -0.96
C LYS A 201 17.01 6.62 0.33
N ASP A 202 18.18 6.41 0.91
CA ASP A 202 18.68 7.11 2.09
C ASP A 202 19.88 7.98 1.69
N VAL A 203 19.70 9.29 1.78
CA VAL A 203 20.71 10.30 1.41
C VAL A 203 21.24 11.06 2.62
N ILE A 204 20.81 10.68 3.83
CA ILE A 204 21.13 11.39 5.08
C ILE A 204 22.15 10.63 5.94
N GLY A 205 22.29 9.32 5.74
CA GLY A 205 23.16 8.51 6.58
C GLY A 205 24.65 8.87 6.45
N ASP A 206 25.40 8.50 7.49
CA ASP A 206 26.84 8.78 7.61
C ASP A 206 27.73 7.83 6.79
N GLU A 207 27.17 6.73 6.29
CA GLU A 207 27.92 5.82 5.42
C GLU A 207 28.02 6.36 3.98
N ILE A 208 29.03 5.93 3.22
CA ILE A 208 29.17 6.36 1.82
C ILE A 208 28.19 5.61 0.91
N CYS A 209 28.16 4.29 1.02
CA CYS A 209 27.31 3.43 0.20
C CYS A 209 27.03 2.11 0.94
N CYS A 210 25.76 1.84 1.25
CA CYS A 210 25.35 0.65 1.97
C CYS A 210 23.96 0.20 1.52
N TRP A 211 23.83 -1.09 1.24
CA TRP A 211 22.53 -1.71 0.99
C TRP A 211 22.04 -2.37 2.26
N SER A 212 20.77 -2.17 2.61
CA SER A 212 20.13 -2.79 3.76
C SER A 212 18.85 -3.49 3.31
N PHE A 213 18.66 -4.70 3.82
CA PHE A 213 17.60 -5.62 3.40
C PHE A 213 16.73 -5.94 4.60
N TYR A 214 15.42 -5.77 4.46
CA TYR A 214 14.46 -5.99 5.53
C TYR A 214 13.31 -6.89 5.06
N GLY A 215 12.78 -7.68 5.97
CA GLY A 215 11.57 -8.47 5.76
C GLY A 215 10.79 -8.52 7.05
N GLN A 216 9.46 -8.38 7.00
CA GLN A 216 8.60 -8.37 8.19
C GLN A 216 9.04 -7.34 9.25
N GLY A 217 9.42 -6.13 8.82
CA GLY A 217 9.84 -5.03 9.70
C GLY A 217 11.23 -5.16 10.33
N ARG A 218 11.92 -6.29 10.15
CA ARG A 218 13.26 -6.56 10.72
C ARG A 218 14.36 -6.52 9.67
N LYS A 219 15.56 -6.08 10.08
CA LYS A 219 16.75 -6.09 9.22
C LYS A 219 17.28 -7.52 9.09
N LEU A 220 17.46 -7.98 7.86
CA LEU A 220 17.92 -9.34 7.53
C LEU A 220 19.38 -9.37 7.12
N ALA A 221 19.82 -8.38 6.34
CA ALA A 221 21.18 -8.29 5.85
C ALA A 221 21.59 -6.84 5.57
N GLU A 222 22.90 -6.64 5.50
CA GLU A 222 23.51 -5.42 4.97
C GLU A 222 24.73 -5.76 4.10
N VAL A 223 24.88 -5.03 3.00
CA VAL A 223 26.06 -5.11 2.13
C VAL A 223 26.74 -3.74 2.19
N CYS A 224 27.83 -3.67 2.95
CA CYS A 224 28.65 -2.48 3.03
C CYS A 224 29.53 -2.39 1.78
N CYS A 225 29.34 -1.35 0.99
CA CYS A 225 30.03 -1.17 -0.29
C CYS A 225 31.31 -0.34 -0.14
N THR A 226 31.81 -0.14 1.08
CA THR A 226 33.06 0.59 1.34
C THR A 226 34.16 -0.34 1.80
N SER A 227 35.38 -0.09 1.33
CA SER A 227 36.59 -0.77 1.77
C SER A 227 37.67 0.25 2.15
N ILE A 228 38.36 0.03 3.27
CA ILE A 228 39.49 0.90 3.69
C ILE A 228 40.78 0.25 3.21
N VAL A 229 41.52 0.97 2.37
CA VAL A 229 42.83 0.58 1.85
C VAL A 229 43.91 1.46 2.49
N TYR A 230 44.95 0.82 3.01
CA TYR A 230 46.14 1.49 3.50
C TYR A 230 47.12 1.59 2.33
N ALA A 231 47.19 2.75 1.67
CA ALA A 231 48.32 3.04 0.79
C ALA A 231 49.53 3.48 1.63
N THR A 232 50.73 3.34 1.08
CA THR A 232 52.01 3.65 1.74
C THR A 232 52.08 5.07 2.31
N GLU A 233 51.27 5.99 1.79
CA GLU A 233 51.30 7.41 2.18
C GLU A 233 50.01 7.89 2.89
N LYS A 234 48.83 7.30 2.62
CA LYS A 234 47.54 7.72 3.20
C LYS A 234 46.51 6.58 3.27
N LYS A 235 45.59 6.67 4.24
CA LYS A 235 44.35 5.87 4.27
C LYS A 235 43.43 6.34 3.12
N GLN A 236 42.98 5.40 2.30
CA GLN A 236 42.02 5.63 1.23
C GLN A 236 40.75 4.83 1.50
N THR A 237 39.59 5.42 1.25
CA THR A 237 38.32 4.69 1.25
C THR A 237 37.91 4.46 -0.19
N LYS A 238 37.64 3.21 -0.55
CA LYS A 238 37.19 2.82 -1.88
C LYS A 238 35.73 2.38 -1.81
N VAL A 239 35.01 2.67 -2.89
CA VAL A 239 33.65 2.15 -3.07
C VAL A 239 33.73 0.95 -4.01
N GLU A 240 33.09 -0.12 -3.58
CA GLU A 240 33.01 -1.40 -4.27
C GLU A 240 31.62 -1.57 -4.88
N PHE A 241 31.52 -2.41 -5.91
CA PHE A 241 30.25 -2.78 -6.52
C PHE A 241 30.06 -4.31 -6.47
N PRO A 242 29.62 -4.87 -5.32
CA PRO A 242 29.42 -6.30 -5.15
C PRO A 242 28.08 -6.77 -5.75
N GLU A 243 27.91 -6.60 -7.07
CA GLU A 243 26.67 -6.84 -7.82
C GLU A 243 25.98 -8.17 -7.47
N ALA A 244 26.74 -9.28 -7.53
CA ALA A 244 26.20 -10.61 -7.28
C ALA A 244 25.60 -10.76 -5.87
N ARG A 245 26.23 -10.15 -4.86
CA ARG A 245 25.75 -10.20 -3.47
C ARG A 245 24.51 -9.34 -3.27
N ILE A 246 24.48 -8.15 -3.86
CA ILE A 246 23.30 -7.28 -3.83
C ILE A 246 22.11 -7.98 -4.48
N TYR A 247 22.34 -8.64 -5.62
CA TYR A 247 21.29 -9.39 -6.33
C TYR A 247 20.78 -10.58 -5.51
N GLU A 248 21.68 -11.39 -4.94
CA GLU A 248 21.37 -12.51 -4.07
C GLU A 248 20.49 -12.08 -2.87
N GLU A 249 20.89 -11.02 -2.17
CA GLU A 249 20.11 -10.51 -1.03
C GLU A 249 18.76 -9.94 -1.44
N THR A 250 18.67 -9.30 -2.61
CA THR A 250 17.40 -8.82 -3.16
C THR A 250 16.44 -9.97 -3.47
N LEU A 251 16.94 -11.11 -3.94
CA LEU A 251 16.12 -12.30 -4.12
C LEU A 251 15.73 -12.94 -2.78
N ASN A 252 16.64 -12.95 -1.80
CA ASN A 252 16.37 -13.51 -0.47
C ASN A 252 15.25 -12.77 0.27
N VAL A 253 15.12 -11.44 0.12
CA VAL A 253 14.02 -10.70 0.77
C VAL A 253 12.64 -11.07 0.21
N LEU A 254 12.55 -11.58 -1.02
CA LEU A 254 11.27 -12.01 -1.61
C LEU A 254 10.66 -13.20 -0.87
N LEU A 255 11.46 -13.97 -0.12
CA LEU A 255 10.97 -15.03 0.76
C LEU A 255 10.09 -14.51 1.90
N TYR A 256 10.07 -13.19 2.12
CA TYR A 256 9.32 -12.51 3.19
C TYR A 256 8.14 -11.68 2.65
N GLU A 257 7.71 -11.90 1.39
CA GLU A 257 6.57 -11.22 0.77
C GLU A 257 5.22 -11.66 1.33
N THR A 258 5.10 -12.91 1.79
CA THR A 258 3.89 -13.42 2.44
C THR A 258 3.99 -13.28 3.96
N PRO A 259 2.95 -12.76 4.63
CA PRO A 259 2.83 -12.90 6.07
C PRO A 259 2.85 -14.39 6.40
N ARG A 260 3.68 -14.82 7.36
CA ARG A 260 3.60 -16.18 7.87
C ARG A 260 2.19 -16.39 8.40
N VAL A 261 1.42 -17.25 7.75
CA VAL A 261 0.24 -17.84 8.37
C VAL A 261 0.75 -18.53 9.64
N PRO A 262 0.12 -18.38 10.81
CA PRO A 262 0.56 -19.10 12.00
C PRO A 262 0.59 -20.60 11.68
N ASP A 263 1.74 -21.24 11.89
CA ASP A 263 2.00 -22.66 11.59
C ASP A 263 1.03 -23.65 12.28
N ASN A 264 0.13 -23.17 13.14
CA ASN A 264 -0.89 -23.98 13.81
C ASN A 264 -1.75 -24.80 12.83
N SER A 265 -2.03 -24.29 11.62
CA SER A 265 -2.82 -25.03 10.62
C SER A 265 -2.04 -26.11 9.86
N LEU A 266 -0.72 -25.97 9.73
CA LEU A 266 0.15 -26.95 9.06
C LEU A 266 0.58 -28.08 10.01
N LEU A 267 0.74 -27.77 11.31
CA LEU A 267 1.00 -28.74 12.37
C LEU A 267 -0.22 -29.65 12.63
N GLU A 268 -1.45 -29.16 12.48
CA GLU A 268 -2.65 -30.00 12.58
C GLU A 268 -2.81 -30.98 11.40
N ALA A 269 -2.30 -30.64 10.21
CA ALA A 269 -2.39 -31.50 9.03
C ALA A 269 -1.41 -32.70 9.08
N THR A 270 -0.35 -32.61 9.90
CA THR A 270 0.73 -33.60 9.98
C THR A 270 0.82 -34.31 11.34
N SER A 271 0.09 -33.85 12.36
CA SER A 271 0.15 -34.39 13.73
C SER A 271 -0.63 -35.69 13.97
N ARG A 272 -1.27 -36.28 12.95
CA ARG A 272 -1.78 -37.65 13.07
C ARG A 272 -0.68 -38.65 12.73
N SER A 273 0.15 -38.93 13.73
CA SER A 273 1.09 -40.05 13.86
C SER A 273 2.58 -39.67 13.73
N ARG A 274 3.20 -39.28 14.85
CA ARG A 274 4.34 -40.04 15.41
C ARG A 274 4.75 -39.51 16.77
N SER A 275 4.66 -40.39 17.74
CA SER A 275 5.32 -40.33 19.05
C SER A 275 6.84 -40.30 18.87
N GLN A 276 7.52 -39.51 19.72
CA GLN A 276 8.97 -39.48 19.99
C GLN A 276 9.89 -39.00 18.86
N ALA A 277 10.40 -37.76 18.98
CA ALA A 277 11.72 -37.36 18.49
C ALA A 277 12.28 -36.21 19.35
N SER A 278 13.58 -36.30 19.63
CA SER A 278 14.45 -35.40 20.42
C SER A 278 14.51 -33.96 19.88
N PRO A 279 15.06 -32.96 20.62
CA PRO A 279 15.16 -31.59 20.11
C PRO A 279 16.24 -31.55 19.01
N SER A 280 15.82 -31.60 17.76
CA SER A 280 16.68 -31.69 16.57
C SER A 280 16.60 -30.41 15.76
N GLU A 281 17.75 -29.75 15.56
CA GLU A 281 18.16 -28.92 14.39
C GLU A 281 17.33 -27.67 14.02
N ASP A 282 16.04 -27.63 14.34
CA ASP A 282 15.11 -26.56 13.98
C ASP A 282 15.34 -25.29 14.82
N GLU A 283 15.70 -25.42 16.11
CA GLU A 283 16.00 -24.28 16.97
C GLU A 283 17.29 -23.55 16.57
N GLU A 284 18.37 -24.27 16.23
CA GLU A 284 19.61 -23.67 15.71
C GLU A 284 19.38 -22.98 14.35
N THR A 285 18.57 -23.58 13.48
CA THR A 285 18.20 -23.01 12.19
C THR A 285 17.34 -21.74 12.35
N PHE A 286 16.53 -21.67 13.42
CA PHE A 286 15.73 -20.49 13.78
C PHE A 286 16.62 -19.36 14.31
N GLU A 287 17.57 -19.66 15.21
CA GLU A 287 18.52 -18.67 15.74
C GLU A 287 19.47 -18.12 14.64
N LEU A 288 19.90 -18.96 13.70
CA LEU A 288 20.71 -18.54 12.55
C LEU A 288 19.97 -17.59 11.60
N ARG A 289 18.63 -17.70 11.51
CA ARG A 289 17.77 -16.84 10.67
C ARG A 289 17.45 -15.49 11.31
N ASP A 290 17.72 -15.31 12.60
CA ASP A 290 17.51 -14.05 13.33
C ASP A 290 18.73 -13.12 13.32
N ARG A 291 19.91 -13.64 12.96
CA ARG A 291 21.12 -12.82 12.89
C ARG A 291 21.17 -11.99 11.61
N VAL A 292 21.39 -10.69 11.76
CA VAL A 292 21.65 -9.78 10.63
C VAL A 292 22.94 -10.20 9.92
N ARG A 293 22.82 -10.59 8.65
CA ARG A 293 23.96 -10.99 7.82
C ARG A 293 24.71 -9.75 7.34
N ARG A 294 25.89 -9.50 7.92
CA ARG A 294 26.77 -8.38 7.55
C ARG A 294 27.80 -8.79 6.52
N ILE A 295 27.66 -8.30 5.30
CA ILE A 295 28.52 -8.65 4.17
C ILE A 295 29.49 -7.50 3.92
N HIS A 296 30.78 -7.78 4.10
CA HIS A 296 31.87 -6.88 3.75
C HIS A 296 32.56 -7.39 2.48
N VAL A 297 32.88 -6.50 1.55
CA VAL A 297 33.61 -6.87 0.33
C VAL A 297 35.04 -7.28 0.72
N LYS A 298 35.45 -8.52 0.41
CA LYS A 298 36.78 -9.05 0.74
C LYS A 298 37.88 -8.30 -0.01
N ARG A 299 39.00 -8.06 0.69
CA ARG A 299 40.25 -7.54 0.10
C ARG A 299 40.85 -8.60 -0.82
N TYR A 300 40.94 -8.33 -2.13
CA TYR A 300 41.95 -9.00 -2.95
C TYR A 300 43.27 -8.24 -2.77
N SER A 301 44.15 -8.78 -1.92
CA SER A 301 45.54 -8.32 -1.87
C SER A 301 46.22 -8.82 -3.14
N THR A 302 46.51 -7.94 -4.09
CA THR A 302 47.21 -8.27 -5.34
C THR A 302 48.72 -8.47 -5.13
N TYR A 303 49.13 -9.06 -4.00
CA TYR A 303 50.56 -9.18 -3.61
C TYR A 303 51.02 -10.59 -3.22
N ASP A 304 50.24 -11.64 -3.49
CA ASP A 304 50.64 -13.04 -3.24
C ASP A 304 50.84 -13.84 -4.54
N ASP A 305 51.58 -13.27 -5.50
CA ASP A 305 52.12 -14.01 -6.64
C ASP A 305 53.61 -13.70 -6.87
N ARG A 306 54.37 -13.56 -5.78
CA ARG A 306 55.84 -13.67 -5.84
C ARG A 306 56.21 -15.14 -5.67
N GLN A 307 56.52 -15.79 -6.79
CA GLN A 307 57.23 -17.07 -6.81
C GLN A 307 58.50 -16.97 -5.95
N LEU A 308 58.46 -17.61 -4.78
CA LEU A 308 59.64 -17.83 -3.95
C LEU A 308 60.45 -19.00 -4.52
N GLY A 309 61.49 -18.66 -5.29
CA GLY A 309 62.83 -19.24 -5.22
C GLY A 309 63.04 -20.74 -5.53
N HIS A 310 63.72 -21.00 -6.65
CA HIS A 310 64.83 -21.96 -6.67
C HIS A 310 66.01 -21.38 -7.46
N GLN A 311 66.99 -20.82 -6.73
CA GLN A 311 68.35 -20.69 -7.23
C GLN A 311 69.03 -22.05 -7.07
N SER A 312 69.25 -22.76 -8.18
CA SER A 312 70.20 -23.87 -8.24
C SER A 312 71.57 -23.31 -8.60
N THR A 313 72.46 -23.26 -7.61
CA THR A 313 73.90 -23.11 -7.83
C THR A 313 74.42 -24.36 -8.53
N HIS A 314 74.84 -24.25 -9.78
CA HIS A 314 75.74 -25.23 -10.39
C HIS A 314 77.19 -24.75 -10.21
N ARG A 315 77.95 -25.55 -9.45
CA ARG A 315 79.39 -25.70 -9.66
C ARG A 315 79.57 -26.50 -10.94
N ASP A 316 80.39 -26.00 -11.85
CA ASP A 316 81.62 -26.62 -12.35
C ASP A 316 82.46 -25.55 -13.07
#